data_AF-A0ABD2KI25-F1
#
_entry.id   AF-A0ABD2KI25-F1
#
_cell.length_a   1.000
_cell.length_b   1.000
_cell.length_c   1.000
_cell.angle_alpha   90.00
_cell.angle_beta   90.00
_cell.angle_gamma   90.00
#
_symmetry.space_group_name_H-M   'P 1'
#
loop_
_entity.id
_entity.type
_entity.pdbx_description
1 polymer ?
#
loop_
_entity_poly.entity_id
_entity_poly.type
_entity_poly.pdbx_seq_one_letter_code
_entity_poly.pdbx_strand_id
1 'polypeptide(L)'
;MASLEDLWNCTARHSNQFDAACAELVRKFEKGWQQLNHRVQERVATNLEELERQIKEHKAFEDALKTLDVDVSNVKELYRQLPHPTPTQRAAAHDNMLYQWNHFAAFVKQFTEEVTAVLSANCRATHSVAILVELKTKASAERSCATTA
;
A
#
# COMPACT_ATOMS: atom_id res chain seq x y z
N MET A 1 -27.99 24.87 -29.14
CA MET A 1 -26.76 25.67 -28.95
C MET A 1 -26.64 25.93 -27.46
N ALA A 2 -25.58 25.46 -26.80
CA ALA A 2 -25.38 25.73 -25.38
C ALA A 2 -25.06 27.22 -25.17
N SER A 3 -25.59 27.83 -24.10
CA SER A 3 -25.29 29.23 -23.78
C SER A 3 -23.82 29.39 -23.36
N LEU A 4 -23.24 30.57 -23.57
CA LEU A 4 -21.91 30.90 -23.06
C LEU A 4 -21.84 30.78 -21.52
N GLU A 5 -22.96 31.04 -20.82
CA GLU A 5 -23.08 30.80 -19.38
C GLU A 5 -23.01 29.30 -19.03
N ASP A 6 -23.60 28.43 -19.86
CA ASP A 6 -23.55 26.97 -19.64
C ASP A 6 -22.11 26.46 -19.82
N LEU A 7 -21.38 26.98 -20.81
CA LEU A 7 -19.98 26.64 -21.06
C LEU A 7 -19.06 27.16 -19.94
N TRP A 8 -19.29 28.37 -19.44
CA TRP A 8 -18.53 28.95 -18.32
C TRP A 8 -18.77 28.17 -17.02
N ASN A 9 -20.03 27.85 -16.69
CA ASN A 9 -20.38 27.06 -15.51
C ASN A 9 -19.82 25.64 -15.57
N CYS A 10 -19.81 25.01 -16.74
CA CYS A 10 -19.24 23.67 -16.93
C CYS A 10 -17.72 23.68 -16.72
N THR A 11 -17.03 24.69 -17.27
CA THR A 11 -15.57 24.85 -17.14
C THR A 11 -15.15 25.13 -15.69
N ALA A 12 -15.86 26.04 -15.01
CA ALA A 12 -15.62 26.34 -13.60
C ALA A 12 -15.85 25.13 -12.69
N ARG A 13 -16.87 24.31 -13.00
CA ARG A 13 -17.16 23.09 -12.24
C ARG A 13 -16.03 22.07 -12.35
N HIS A 14 -15.53 21.81 -13.56
CA HIS A 14 -14.42 20.86 -13.77
C HIS A 14 -13.12 21.35 -13.13
N SER A 15 -12.86 22.66 -13.17
CA SER A 15 -11.73 23.29 -12.49
C SER A 15 -11.76 23.03 -10.97
N ASN A 16 -12.89 23.34 -10.32
CA ASN A 16 -13.02 23.15 -8.86
C ASN A 16 -12.98 21.67 -8.45
N GLN A 17 -13.56 20.78 -9.26
CA GLN A 17 -13.51 19.33 -9.02
C GLN A 17 -12.08 18.80 -9.11
N PHE A 18 -11.31 19.25 -10.09
CA PHE A 18 -9.91 18.89 -10.24
C PHE A 18 -9.06 19.35 -9.04
N ASP A 19 -9.20 20.62 -8.64
CA ASP A 19 -8.42 21.18 -7.53
C ASP A 19 -8.74 20.47 -6.20
N ALA A 20 -10.02 20.20 -5.94
CA ALA A 20 -10.46 19.45 -4.76
C ALA A 20 -9.94 18.00 -4.77
N ALA A 21 -10.00 17.33 -5.92
CA ALA A 21 -9.53 15.95 -6.06
C ALA A 21 -8.01 15.84 -5.87
N CYS A 22 -7.23 16.79 -6.40
CA CYS A 22 -5.79 16.88 -6.15
C CYS A 22 -5.47 17.05 -4.67
N ALA A 23 -6.15 17.97 -3.98
CA ALA A 23 -5.91 18.21 -2.55
C ALA A 23 -6.25 16.97 -1.69
N GLU A 24 -7.34 16.28 -2.01
CA GLU A 24 -7.75 15.07 -1.31
C GLU A 24 -6.75 13.91 -1.54
N LEU A 25 -6.28 13.72 -2.77
CA LEU A 25 -5.26 12.71 -3.07
C LEU A 25 -3.95 12.96 -2.32
N VAL A 26 -3.48 14.22 -2.26
CA VAL A 26 -2.30 14.58 -1.49
C VAL A 26 -2.48 14.25 0.00
N ARG A 27 -3.66 14.51 0.59
CA ARG A 27 -3.94 14.10 1.98
C ARG A 27 -3.93 12.58 2.15
N LYS A 28 -4.49 11.83 1.20
CA LYS A 28 -4.50 10.37 1.26
C LYS A 28 -3.09 9.79 1.14
N PHE A 29 -2.21 10.37 0.32
CA PHE A 29 -0.81 9.96 0.24
C PHE A 29 -0.08 10.17 1.56
N GLU A 30 -0.22 11.33 2.19
CA GLU A 30 0.40 11.62 3.48
C GLU A 30 -0.08 10.65 4.56
N LYS A 31 -1.38 10.36 4.60
CA LYS A 31 -1.93 9.37 5.55
C LYS A 31 -1.39 7.96 5.27
N GLY A 32 -1.31 7.56 4.01
CA GLY A 32 -0.73 6.27 3.60
C GLY A 32 0.74 6.17 3.98
N TRP A 33 1.50 7.25 3.80
CA TRP A 33 2.91 7.35 4.18
C TRP A 33 3.12 7.18 5.69
N GLN A 34 2.30 7.82 6.51
CA GLN A 34 2.35 7.67 7.97
C GLN A 34 2.04 6.24 8.42
N GLN A 35 1.02 5.60 7.82
CA GLN A 35 0.69 4.20 8.09
C GLN A 35 1.82 3.26 7.69
N LEU A 36 2.44 3.50 6.54
CA LEU A 36 3.54 2.70 6.02
C LEU A 36 4.78 2.81 6.91
N ASN A 37 5.16 4.02 7.31
CA ASN A 37 6.27 4.25 8.25
C ASN A 37 6.03 3.60 9.61
N HIS A 38 4.80 3.65 10.11
CA HIS A 38 4.47 2.96 11.36
C HIS A 38 4.71 1.45 11.25
N ARG A 39 4.27 0.85 10.14
CA ARG A 39 4.39 -0.59 9.90
C ARG A 39 5.81 -1.08 9.66
N VAL A 40 6.65 -0.28 9.00
CA VAL A 40 8.09 -0.57 8.87
C VAL A 40 8.73 -0.71 10.25
N GLN A 41 8.27 0.07 11.23
CA GLN A 41 8.78 0.05 12.59
C GLN A 41 8.13 -1.00 13.50
N GLU A 42 7.02 -1.61 13.07
CA GLU A 42 6.37 -2.68 13.82
C GLU A 42 7.29 -3.91 13.89
N ARG A 43 7.40 -4.49 15.08
CA ARG A 43 8.17 -5.71 15.27
C ARG A 43 7.47 -6.88 14.59
N VAL A 44 8.27 -7.78 14.03
CA VAL A 44 7.80 -9.05 13.47
C VAL A 44 7.04 -9.83 14.55
N ALA A 45 5.82 -10.28 14.23
CA ALA A 45 5.01 -11.10 15.12
C ALA A 45 5.79 -12.29 15.69
N THR A 46 5.71 -12.49 16.99
CA THR A 46 6.34 -13.61 17.71
C THR A 46 5.35 -14.72 18.05
N ASN A 47 4.06 -14.51 17.79
CA ASN A 47 2.98 -15.48 18.02
C ASN A 47 1.97 -15.45 16.87
N LEU A 48 1.12 -16.48 16.81
CA LEU A 48 0.19 -16.70 15.69
C LEU A 48 -0.90 -15.63 15.61
N GLU A 49 -1.47 -15.21 16.74
CA GLU A 49 -2.54 -14.20 16.78
C GLU A 49 -2.07 -12.85 16.23
N GLU A 50 -0.86 -12.44 16.63
CA GLU A 50 -0.23 -11.21 16.15
C GLU A 50 0.14 -11.31 14.67
N LEU A 51 0.57 -12.49 14.21
CA LEU A 51 0.85 -12.73 12.79
C LEU A 51 -0.43 -12.61 11.95
N GLU A 52 -1.54 -13.21 12.39
CA GLU A 52 -2.83 -13.10 11.71
C GLU A 52 -3.35 -11.65 11.66
N ARG A 53 -3.16 -10.89 12.75
CA ARG A 53 -3.46 -9.44 12.79
C ARG A 53 -2.64 -8.70 11.75
N GLN A 54 -1.32 -8.86 11.75
CA GLN A 54 -0.41 -8.21 10.80
C GLN A 54 -0.73 -8.56 9.35
N ILE A 55 -1.10 -9.81 9.05
CA ILE A 55 -1.52 -10.23 7.70
C ILE A 55 -2.81 -9.51 7.26
N LYS A 56 -3.83 -9.46 8.13
CA LYS A 56 -5.10 -8.77 7.81
C LYS A 56 -4.87 -7.28 7.55
N GLU A 57 -4.06 -6.66 8.39
CA GLU A 57 -3.71 -5.24 8.27
C GLU A 57 -2.90 -4.98 7.00
N HIS A 58 -1.94 -5.85 6.65
CA HIS A 58 -1.19 -5.77 5.40
C HIS A 58 -2.12 -5.81 4.18
N LYS A 59 -3.05 -6.77 4.14
CA LYS A 59 -4.04 -6.88 3.06
C LYS A 59 -4.93 -5.64 2.95
N ALA A 60 -5.41 -5.11 4.08
CA ALA A 60 -6.23 -3.89 4.07
C ALA A 60 -5.47 -2.68 3.50
N PHE A 61 -4.16 -2.60 3.76
CA PHE A 61 -3.31 -1.56 3.19
C PHE A 61 -3.07 -1.75 1.70
N GLU A 62 -2.83 -2.98 1.23
CA GLU A 62 -2.74 -3.26 -0.22
C GLU A 62 -4.02 -2.90 -0.97
N ASP A 63 -5.19 -3.17 -0.39
CA ASP A 63 -6.47 -2.80 -1.01
C ASP A 63 -6.68 -1.27 -1.03
N ALA A 64 -6.23 -0.56 0.02
CA ALA A 64 -6.20 0.90 0.02
C ALA A 64 -5.26 1.48 -1.04
N LEU A 65 -4.09 0.85 -1.27
CA LEU A 65 -3.15 1.23 -2.32
C LEU A 65 -3.74 1.07 -3.73
N LYS A 66 -4.45 -0.03 -3.99
CA LYS A 66 -5.16 -0.22 -5.27
C LYS A 66 -6.21 0.86 -5.50
N THR A 67 -6.92 1.26 -4.44
CA THR A 67 -7.91 2.33 -4.51
C THR A 67 -7.25 3.68 -4.84
N LEU A 68 -6.08 3.96 -4.25
CA LEU A 68 -5.30 5.17 -4.53
C LEU A 68 -4.84 5.24 -6.00
N ASP A 69 -4.40 4.13 -6.59
CA ASP A 69 -3.98 4.07 -8.00
C ASP A 69 -5.14 4.41 -8.96
N VAL A 70 -6.36 3.93 -8.63
CA VAL A 70 -7.59 4.29 -9.35
C VAL A 70 -7.90 5.78 -9.18
N ASP A 71 -7.80 6.32 -7.97
CA ASP A 71 -8.04 7.75 -7.72
C ASP A 71 -7.05 8.64 -8.50
N VAL A 72 -5.77 8.27 -8.58
CA VAL A 72 -4.76 8.96 -9.40
C VAL A 72 -5.14 8.95 -10.88
N SER A 73 -5.59 7.80 -11.38
CA SER A 73 -6.04 7.66 -12.77
C SER A 73 -7.25 8.55 -13.06
N ASN A 74 -8.20 8.64 -12.12
CA ASN A 74 -9.35 9.52 -12.22
C ASN A 74 -8.96 11.01 -12.27
N VAL A 75 -7.98 11.45 -11.46
CA VAL A 75 -7.52 12.84 -11.49
C VAL A 75 -6.75 13.18 -12.76
N LYS A 76 -5.96 12.25 -13.31
CA LYS A 76 -5.33 12.42 -14.63
C LYS A 76 -6.38 12.63 -15.72
N GLU A 77 -7.49 11.91 -15.64
CA GLU A 77 -8.60 12.06 -16.58
C GLU A 77 -9.34 13.40 -16.39
N LEU A 78 -9.58 13.83 -15.14
CA LEU A 78 -10.12 15.17 -14.85
C LEU A 78 -9.23 16.28 -15.42
N TYR A 79 -7.91 16.15 -15.27
CA TYR A 79 -6.96 17.09 -15.84
C TYR A 79 -7.04 17.13 -17.38
N ARG A 80 -7.20 15.98 -18.04
CA ARG A 80 -7.38 15.88 -19.50
C ARG A 80 -8.66 16.59 -19.99
N GLN A 81 -9.67 16.67 -19.13
CA GLN A 81 -10.93 17.35 -19.43
C GLN A 81 -10.87 18.88 -19.24
N LEU A 82 -9.76 19.43 -18.72
CA LEU A 82 -9.56 20.87 -18.61
C LEU A 82 -9.09 21.45 -19.97
N PRO A 83 -9.90 22.29 -20.64
CA PRO A 83 -9.53 22.84 -21.95
C PRO A 83 -8.37 23.85 -21.86
N HIS A 84 -8.28 24.59 -20.75
CA HIS A 84 -7.22 25.57 -20.48
C HIS A 84 -6.81 25.54 -19.00
N PRO A 85 -6.00 24.55 -18.56
CA PRO A 85 -5.55 24.51 -17.19
C PRO A 85 -4.71 25.76 -16.86
N THR A 86 -4.89 26.32 -15.67
CA THR A 86 -4.09 27.47 -15.22
C THR A 86 -2.65 27.04 -14.91
N PRO A 87 -1.66 27.96 -14.91
CA PRO A 87 -0.28 27.63 -14.49
C PRO A 87 -0.22 26.98 -13.10
N THR A 88 -1.08 27.41 -12.16
CA THR A 88 -1.21 26.83 -10.82
C THR A 88 -1.74 25.40 -10.88
N GLN A 89 -2.76 25.13 -11.70
CA GLN A 89 -3.31 23.77 -11.87
C GLN A 89 -2.32 22.80 -12.48
N ARG A 90 -1.46 23.28 -13.40
CA ARG A 90 -0.36 22.50 -13.95
C ARG A 90 0.70 22.21 -12.89
N ALA A 91 1.36 23.25 -12.40
CA ALA A 91 2.55 23.09 -11.58
C ALA A 91 2.23 22.73 -10.12
N ALA A 92 1.32 23.47 -9.48
CA ALA A 92 1.07 23.35 -8.04
C ALA A 92 0.10 22.22 -7.68
N ALA A 93 -0.85 21.91 -8.56
CA ALA A 93 -1.82 20.83 -8.32
C ALA A 93 -1.40 19.53 -9.01
N HIS A 94 -1.40 19.48 -10.35
CA HIS A 94 -1.17 18.24 -11.12
C HIS A 94 0.24 17.68 -10.91
N ASP A 95 1.27 18.47 -11.23
CA ASP A 95 2.65 17.98 -11.24
C ASP A 95 3.16 17.68 -9.83
N ASN A 96 2.80 18.52 -8.85
CA ASN A 96 3.07 18.24 -7.44
C ASN A 96 2.37 16.96 -6.95
N MET A 97 1.08 16.75 -7.30
CA MET A 97 0.37 15.53 -6.93
C MET A 97 1.03 14.28 -7.55
N LEU A 98 1.45 14.35 -8.81
CA LEU A 98 2.18 13.25 -9.46
C LEU A 98 3.54 12.99 -8.83
N TYR A 99 4.28 14.05 -8.48
CA TYR A 99 5.54 13.92 -7.77
C TYR A 99 5.36 13.18 -6.44
N GLN A 100 4.37 13.59 -5.64
CA GLN A 100 4.05 12.95 -4.37
C GLN A 100 3.61 11.49 -4.55
N TRP A 101 2.77 11.22 -5.55
CA TRP A 101 2.38 9.85 -5.89
C TRP A 101 3.59 8.98 -6.23
N ASN A 102 4.48 9.45 -7.11
CA ASN A 102 5.66 8.68 -7.51
C ASN A 102 6.60 8.42 -6.31
N HIS A 103 6.77 9.40 -5.43
CA HIS A 103 7.55 9.24 -4.21
C HIS A 103 6.92 8.20 -3.26
N PHE A 104 5.62 8.30 -3.03
CA PHE A 104 4.87 7.36 -2.20
C PHE A 104 4.90 5.95 -2.79
N ALA A 105 4.66 5.79 -4.09
CA ALA A 105 4.67 4.50 -4.77
C ALA A 105 6.06 3.83 -4.74
N ALA A 106 7.14 4.61 -4.86
CA ALA A 106 8.50 4.09 -4.72
C ALA A 106 8.74 3.53 -3.31
N PHE A 107 8.25 4.22 -2.28
CA PHE A 107 8.39 3.79 -0.89
C PHE A 107 7.54 2.55 -0.56
N VAL A 108 6.31 2.49 -1.10
CA VAL A 108 5.47 1.29 -1.04
C VAL A 108 6.19 0.09 -1.63
N LYS A 109 6.82 0.25 -2.80
CA LYS A 109 7.57 -0.83 -3.46
C LYS A 109 8.70 -1.35 -2.57
N GLN A 110 9.51 -0.44 -2.01
CA GLN A 110 10.59 -0.82 -1.09
C GLN A 110 10.04 -1.57 0.13
N PHE A 111 8.95 -1.08 0.74
CA PHE A 111 8.33 -1.75 1.88
C PHE A 111 7.81 -3.15 1.53
N THR A 112 7.13 -3.32 0.40
CA THR A 112 6.63 -4.64 -0.02
C THR A 112 7.79 -5.61 -0.22
N GLU A 113 8.93 -5.15 -0.76
CA GLU A 113 10.15 -5.95 -0.89
C GLU A 113 10.69 -6.38 0.48
N GLU A 114 10.76 -5.47 1.46
CA GLU A 114 11.20 -5.75 2.83
C GLU A 114 10.26 -6.72 3.56
N VAL A 115 8.95 -6.48 3.52
CA VAL A 115 7.94 -7.36 4.16
C VAL A 115 7.94 -8.74 3.52
N THR A 116 8.01 -8.83 2.19
CA THR A 116 8.09 -10.12 1.49
C THR A 116 9.35 -10.88 1.88
N ALA A 117 10.49 -10.19 2.00
CA ALA A 117 11.73 -10.80 2.46
C ALA A 117 11.59 -11.36 3.88
N VAL A 118 11.04 -10.58 4.82
CA VAL A 118 10.82 -11.00 6.21
C VAL A 118 9.83 -12.16 6.31
N LEU A 119 8.68 -12.09 5.64
CA LEU A 119 7.69 -13.18 5.62
C LEU A 119 8.28 -14.45 5.02
N SER A 120 9.07 -14.35 3.94
CA SER A 120 9.74 -15.52 3.33
C SER A 120 10.82 -16.12 4.24
N ALA A 121 11.52 -15.30 5.03
CA ALA A 121 12.50 -15.75 6.01
C ALA A 121 11.82 -16.44 7.18
N ASN A 122 10.72 -15.88 7.69
CA ASN A 122 9.89 -16.51 8.72
C ASN A 122 9.29 -17.82 8.26
N CYS A 123 8.74 -17.89 7.04
CA CYS A 123 8.19 -19.13 6.50
C CYS A 123 9.26 -20.23 6.44
N ARG A 124 10.47 -19.90 5.98
CA ARG A 124 11.64 -20.80 5.98
C ARG A 124 12.10 -21.18 7.39
N ALA A 125 12.04 -20.26 8.36
CA ALA A 125 12.38 -20.51 9.75
C ALA A 125 11.34 -21.44 10.41
N THR A 126 10.04 -21.21 10.21
CA THR A 126 8.97 -22.09 10.70
C THR A 126 9.04 -23.48 10.06
N HIS A 127 9.36 -23.58 8.77
CA HIS A 127 9.52 -24.87 8.09
C HIS A 127 10.74 -25.63 8.61
N SER A 128 11.86 -24.93 8.80
CA SER A 128 13.07 -25.51 9.42
C SER A 128 12.82 -25.98 10.85
N VAL A 129 12.07 -25.21 11.65
CA VAL A 129 11.70 -25.60 13.02
C VAL A 129 10.75 -26.81 13.03
N ALA A 130 9.77 -26.87 12.14
CA ALA A 130 8.87 -28.02 12.02
C ALA A 130 9.63 -29.32 11.67
N ILE A 131 10.55 -29.25 10.72
CA ILE A 131 11.42 -30.38 10.36
C ILE A 131 12.31 -30.79 11.54
N LEU A 132 12.90 -29.83 12.25
CA LEU A 132 13.73 -30.13 13.43
C LEU A 132 12.92 -30.78 14.57
N VAL A 133 11.66 -30.38 14.77
CA VAL A 133 10.76 -31.02 15.73
C VAL A 133 10.43 -32.46 15.31
N GLU A 134 10.10 -32.69 14.04
CA GLU A 134 9.83 -34.04 13.51
C GLU A 134 11.05 -34.97 13.58
N LEU A 135 12.24 -34.45 13.28
CA LEU A 135 13.49 -35.21 13.40
C LEU A 135 13.78 -35.54 14.87
N LYS A 136 13.51 -34.60 15.79
CA LYS A 136 13.72 -34.81 17.22
C LYS A 136 12.71 -35.79 17.83
N THR A 137 11.46 -35.79 17.38
CA THR A 137 10.45 -36.77 17.82
C THR A 137 10.75 -38.16 17.29
N LYS A 138 11.14 -38.32 16.02
CA LYS A 138 11.60 -39.61 15.47
C LYS A 138 12.81 -40.16 16.23
N ALA A 139 13.82 -39.33 16.49
CA ALA A 139 15.01 -39.73 17.23
C ALA A 139 14.77 -40.04 18.72
N SER A 140 13.67 -39.53 19.30
CA SER A 140 13.25 -39.87 20.67
C SER A 140 12.45 -41.18 20.71
N ALA A 141 11.64 -41.45 19.70
CA ALA A 141 10.88 -42.70 19.57
C ALA A 141 11.81 -43.92 19.35
N GLU A 142 12.84 -43.76 18.53
CA GLU A 142 13.85 -44.82 18.29
C GLU A 142 14.66 -45.14 19.56
N ARG A 143 15.01 -44.13 20.37
CA ARG A 143 15.70 -44.33 21.66
C ARG A 143 14.83 -45.01 22.72
N SER A 144 13.52 -44.73 22.73
CA SER A 144 12.57 -45.41 23.63
C SER A 144 12.40 -46.89 23.28
N CYS A 145 12.47 -47.25 22.00
CA CYS A 145 12.35 -48.64 21.55
C CYS A 145 13.61 -49.46 21.87
N ALA A 146 14.80 -48.85 21.75
CA ALA A 146 16.09 -49.51 22.03
C ALA A 146 16.38 -49.80 23.51
N THR A 147 15.60 -49.23 24.45
CA THR A 147 15.83 -49.41 25.91
C THR A 147 14.97 -50.52 26.52
N THR A 148 14.10 -51.18 25.74
CA THR A 148 13.16 -52.21 26.22
C THR A 148 13.46 -53.62 25.68
N ALA A 149 14.63 -53.83 25.06
CA ALA A 149 15.12 -55.13 24.60
C ALA A 149 16.33 -55.56 25.42
#